data_AF-A0AAV8VW30-F1
#
_entry.id   AF-A0AAV8VW30-F1
#
_cell.length_a   1.000
_cell.length_b   1.000
_cell.length_c   1.000
_cell.angle_alpha   90.00
_cell.angle_beta   90.00
_cell.angle_gamma   90.00
#
_symmetry.space_group_name_H-M   'P 1'
#
loop_
_entity.id
_entity.type
_entity.pdbx_description
1 polymer ?
#
loop_
_entity_poly.entity_id
_entity_poly.type
_entity_poly.pdbx_seq_one_letter_code
_entity_poly.pdbx_strand_id
1 'polypeptide(L)'
;MATAFGKTANVRIKGHLWGPLFILKTAFWPSDIENVFSFLKNSIKQIKQLGLNECELNALENILLCRKDLLEDKDEVDVMEYILEKSLNDLIIRTVSERRKFVNILLAIPQLFNPTATVLHNLLFKPIIGLVPIETVIETI
;
A
#
# COMPACT_ATOMS: atom_id res chain seq x y z
N MET A 1 0.24 13.09 -6.15
CA MET A 1 -0.81 12.95 -5.12
C MET A 1 -0.56 13.78 -3.86
N ALA A 2 0.61 14.44 -3.69
CA ALA A 2 0.96 15.15 -2.45
C ALA A 2 0.26 16.51 -2.23
N THR A 3 -0.53 17.01 -3.17
CA THR A 3 -1.06 18.39 -3.15
C THR A 3 -2.58 18.52 -3.08
N ALA A 4 -3.33 17.41 -3.03
CA ALA A 4 -4.80 17.44 -3.13
C ALA A 4 -5.55 17.33 -1.80
N PHE A 5 -4.87 17.02 -0.69
CA PHE A 5 -5.49 16.75 0.61
C PHE A 5 -4.87 17.61 1.71
N GLY A 6 -5.64 17.90 2.76
CA GLY A 6 -5.15 18.53 3.97
C GLY A 6 -3.96 17.75 4.55
N LYS A 7 -2.99 18.47 5.11
CA LYS A 7 -1.75 17.89 5.68
C LYS A 7 -2.06 16.81 6.72
N THR A 8 -3.11 17.00 7.51
CA THR A 8 -3.57 16.07 8.56
C THR A 8 -4.15 14.77 7.98
N ALA A 9 -4.96 14.85 6.93
CA ALA A 9 -5.52 13.68 6.23
C ALA A 9 -4.42 12.82 5.61
N ASN A 10 -3.44 13.46 4.98
CA ASN A 10 -2.29 12.79 4.36
C ASN A 10 -1.46 12.00 5.40
N VAL A 11 -1.16 12.60 6.54
CA VAL A 11 -0.45 11.95 7.65
C VAL A 11 -1.24 10.77 8.19
N ARG A 12 -2.56 10.92 8.40
CA ARG A 12 -3.41 9.85 8.91
C ARG A 12 -3.47 8.66 7.96
N ILE A 13 -3.63 8.91 6.66
CA ILE A 13 -3.66 7.88 5.62
C ILE A 13 -2.31 7.15 5.57
N LYS A 14 -1.19 7.88 5.52
CA LYS A 14 0.15 7.28 5.50
C LYS A 14 0.44 6.50 6.78
N GLY A 15 0.06 7.01 7.95
CA GLY A 15 0.21 6.32 9.23
C GLY A 15 -0.53 4.98 9.29
N HIS A 16 -1.69 4.87 8.65
CA HIS A 16 -2.44 3.61 8.61
C HIS A 16 -2.00 2.66 7.49
N LEU A 17 -1.42 3.18 6.41
CA LEU A 17 -1.16 2.41 5.20
C LEU A 17 0.31 2.14 4.91
N TRP A 18 1.26 2.69 5.67
CA TRP A 18 2.69 2.47 5.42
C TRP A 18 3.06 0.98 5.42
N GLY A 19 2.44 0.16 6.29
CA GLY A 19 2.70 -1.28 6.36
C GLY A 19 2.30 -2.01 5.08
N PRO A 20 1.03 -1.92 4.65
CA PRO A 20 0.58 -2.44 3.36
C PRO A 20 1.36 -1.91 2.16
N LEU A 21 1.70 -0.62 2.15
CA LEU A 21 2.51 -0.01 1.09
C LEU A 21 3.94 -0.58 1.08
N PHE A 22 4.54 -0.77 2.25
CA PHE A 22 5.85 -1.39 2.41
C PHE A 22 5.85 -2.82 1.85
N ILE A 23 4.83 -3.63 2.20
CA ILE A 23 4.67 -4.99 1.66
C ILE A 23 4.48 -4.94 0.14
N LEU A 24 3.65 -4.03 -0.36
CA LEU A 24 3.42 -3.88 -1.79
C LEU A 24 4.71 -3.56 -2.56
N LYS A 25 5.58 -2.70 -2.03
CA LYS A 25 6.86 -2.37 -2.66
C LYS A 25 7.82 -3.55 -2.73
N THR A 26 7.64 -4.60 -1.92
CA THR A 26 8.45 -5.82 -2.01
C THR A 26 8.27 -6.59 -3.32
N ALA A 27 7.21 -6.31 -4.10
CA ALA A 27 6.99 -6.85 -5.44
C ALA A 27 8.21 -6.65 -6.36
N PHE A 28 8.93 -5.54 -6.19
CA PHE A 28 10.07 -5.13 -7.03
C PHE A 28 11.43 -5.37 -6.35
N TRP A 29 11.45 -5.96 -5.16
CA TRP A 29 12.70 -6.27 -4.49
C TRP A 29 13.38 -7.49 -5.10
N PRO A 30 14.72 -7.60 -5.00
CA PRO A 30 15.46 -8.78 -5.44
C PRO A 30 14.89 -10.08 -4.88
N SER A 31 15.02 -11.19 -5.61
CA SER A 31 14.48 -12.50 -5.22
C SER A 31 14.98 -13.00 -3.87
N ASP A 32 16.23 -12.66 -3.51
CA ASP A 32 16.87 -13.17 -2.30
C ASP A 32 16.36 -12.51 -1.00
N ILE A 33 15.60 -11.41 -1.12
CA ILE A 33 15.10 -10.64 0.02
C ILE A 33 14.13 -11.44 0.91
N GLU A 34 13.49 -12.46 0.33
CA GLU A 34 12.60 -13.39 1.04
C GLU A 34 13.33 -14.20 2.12
N ASN A 35 14.64 -14.40 1.96
CA ASN A 35 15.47 -15.10 2.93
C ASN A 35 15.92 -14.17 4.07
N VAL A 36 16.02 -12.86 3.79
CA VAL A 36 16.34 -11.84 4.79
C VAL A 36 15.13 -11.60 5.71
N PHE A 37 13.93 -11.50 5.13
CA PHE A 37 12.69 -11.32 5.88
C PHE A 37 11.87 -12.60 5.89
N SER A 38 12.38 -13.62 6.59
CA SER A 38 11.74 -14.95 6.67
C SER A 38 10.29 -14.90 7.14
N PHE A 39 9.94 -13.94 8.01
CA PHE A 39 8.59 -13.72 8.51
C PHE A 39 7.63 -13.09 7.46
N LEU A 40 8.17 -12.44 6.42
CA LEU A 40 7.40 -11.89 5.29
C LEU A 40 7.43 -12.78 4.05
N LYS A 41 8.16 -13.89 4.09
CA LYS A 41 8.41 -14.75 2.93
C LYS A 41 7.14 -15.09 2.15
N ASN A 42 6.06 -15.45 2.85
CA ASN A 42 4.80 -15.81 2.19
C ASN A 42 4.13 -14.60 1.54
N SER A 43 4.08 -13.45 2.22
CA SER A 43 3.50 -12.22 1.66
C SER A 43 4.30 -11.72 0.46
N ILE A 44 5.63 -11.72 0.53
CA ILE A 44 6.51 -11.33 -0.58
C ILE A 44 6.30 -12.25 -1.79
N LYS A 45 6.25 -13.57 -1.57
CA LYS A 45 5.99 -14.54 -2.65
C LYS A 45 4.64 -14.33 -3.32
N GLN A 46 3.58 -14.15 -2.53
CA GLN A 46 2.23 -13.93 -3.06
C GLN A 46 2.18 -12.67 -3.92
N ILE A 47 2.78 -11.57 -3.44
CA ILE A 47 2.81 -10.32 -4.19
C ILE A 47 3.67 -10.42 -5.45
N LYS A 48 4.83 -11.10 -5.40
CA LYS A 48 5.64 -11.34 -6.60
C LYS A 48 4.94 -12.22 -7.63
N GLN A 49 4.14 -13.20 -7.17
CA GLN A 49 3.34 -14.06 -8.06
C GLN A 49 2.26 -13.30 -8.83
N LEU A 50 1.86 -12.11 -8.38
CA LEU A 50 0.94 -11.25 -9.13
C LEU A 50 1.57 -10.71 -10.43
N GLY A 51 2.91 -10.72 -10.54
CA GLY A 51 3.61 -10.25 -11.74
C GLY A 51 3.24 -8.80 -12.09
N LEU A 52 3.18 -7.94 -11.07
CA LEU A 52 2.81 -6.53 -11.22
C LEU A 52 3.86 -5.80 -12.07
N ASN A 53 3.42 -5.08 -13.09
CA ASN A 53 4.24 -4.07 -13.74
C ASN A 53 4.17 -2.73 -12.97
N GLU A 54 5.06 -1.79 -13.29
CA GLU A 54 5.14 -0.51 -12.56
C GLU A 54 3.82 0.28 -12.60
N CYS A 55 3.08 0.18 -13.71
CA CYS A 55 1.82 0.90 -13.85
C CYS A 55 0.70 0.28 -12.99
N GLU A 56 0.63 -1.05 -12.94
CA GLU A 56 -0.31 -1.79 -12.08
C GLU A 56 0.00 -1.55 -10.61
N LEU A 57 1.30 -1.51 -10.25
CA LEU A 57 1.75 -1.15 -8.90
C LEU A 57 1.26 0.25 -8.52
N ASN A 58 1.47 1.24 -9.39
CA ASN A 58 1.05 2.62 -9.13
C ASN A 58 -0.47 2.74 -9.02
N ALA A 59 -1.23 2.03 -9.85
CA ALA A 59 -2.69 1.99 -9.76
C ALA A 59 -3.13 1.36 -8.42
N LEU A 60 -2.51 0.26 -8.01
CA LEU A 60 -2.81 -0.42 -6.75
C LEU A 60 -2.43 0.42 -5.53
N GLU A 61 -1.30 1.14 -5.59
CA GLU A 61 -0.89 2.10 -4.57
C GLU A 61 -1.93 3.22 -4.41
N ASN A 62 -2.41 3.78 -5.52
CA ASN A 62 -3.48 4.78 -5.47
C ASN A 62 -4.78 4.21 -4.88
N ILE A 63 -5.16 2.98 -5.26
CA ILE A 63 -6.34 2.29 -4.70
C ILE A 63 -6.19 2.12 -3.18
N LEU A 64 -5.00 1.72 -2.71
CA LEU A 64 -4.73 1.58 -1.27
C LEU A 64 -4.80 2.93 -0.56
N LEU A 65 -4.25 3.98 -1.14
CA LEU A 65 -4.21 5.32 -0.55
C LEU A 65 -5.59 5.99 -0.48
N CYS A 66 -6.53 5.62 -1.35
CA CYS A 66 -7.87 6.20 -1.39
C CYS A 66 -8.81 5.59 -0.32
N ARG A 67 -8.45 5.71 0.96
CA ARG A 67 -9.25 5.30 2.14
C ARG A 67 -10.17 6.39 2.65
N LYS A 68 -11.35 6.51 2.02
CA LYS A 68 -12.38 7.51 2.39
C LYS A 68 -12.87 7.41 3.83
N ASP A 69 -12.76 6.23 4.44
CA ASP A 69 -13.11 5.98 5.84
C ASP A 69 -12.20 6.68 6.85
N LEU A 70 -11.05 7.20 6.41
CA LEU A 70 -10.11 7.93 7.25
C LEU A 70 -10.27 9.46 7.15
N LEU A 71 -11.16 9.94 6.27
CA LEU A 71 -11.42 11.35 6.06
C LEU A 71 -12.62 11.84 6.88
N GLU A 72 -12.57 13.13 7.25
CA GLU A 72 -13.64 13.79 8.00
C GLU A 72 -14.38 14.83 7.15
N ASP A 73 -13.70 15.42 6.16
CA ASP A 73 -14.28 16.41 5.24
C ASP A 73 -14.97 15.72 4.05
N LYS A 74 -16.20 16.15 3.75
CA LYS A 74 -16.97 15.63 2.63
C LYS A 74 -16.35 15.98 1.28
N ASP A 75 -15.76 17.16 1.14
CA ASP A 75 -15.14 17.57 -0.12
C ASP A 75 -13.88 16.73 -0.42
N GLU A 76 -13.11 16.39 0.63
CA GLU A 76 -11.98 15.45 0.50
C GLU A 76 -12.44 14.05 0.15
N VAL A 77 -13.58 13.59 0.71
CA VAL A 77 -14.17 12.27 0.41
C VAL A 77 -14.55 12.17 -1.06
N ASP A 78 -15.23 13.18 -1.61
CA ASP A 78 -15.67 13.20 -3.01
C ASP A 78 -14.46 13.17 -3.98
N VAL A 79 -13.41 13.94 -3.68
CA VAL A 79 -12.15 13.92 -4.45
C VAL A 79 -11.49 12.52 -4.39
N MET A 80 -11.49 11.89 -3.22
CA MET A 80 -10.85 10.59 -3.04
C MET A 80 -11.63 9.46 -3.72
N GLU A 81 -12.96 9.53 -3.74
CA GLU A 81 -13.82 8.61 -4.49
C GLU A 81 -13.58 8.74 -6.00
N TYR A 82 -13.48 9.97 -6.52
CA TYR A 82 -13.13 10.20 -7.92
C TYR A 82 -11.76 9.60 -8.29
N ILE A 83 -10.74 9.78 -7.45
CA ILE A 83 -9.40 9.23 -7.70
C ILE A 83 -9.40 7.71 -7.60
N LEU A 84 -10.16 7.13 -6.65
CA LEU A 84 -10.32 5.69 -6.52
C LEU A 84 -10.95 5.09 -7.79
N GLU A 85 -12.06 5.68 -8.26
CA GLU A 85 -12.75 5.22 -9.46
C GLU A 85 -11.84 5.31 -10.69
N LYS A 86 -11.13 6.43 -10.85
CA LYS A 86 -10.14 6.58 -11.93
C LYS A 86 -9.05 5.52 -11.86
N SER A 87 -8.51 5.25 -10.67
CA SER A 87 -7.43 4.26 -10.49
C SER A 87 -7.92 2.82 -10.74
N LEU A 88 -9.16 2.51 -10.36
CA LEU A 88 -9.80 1.23 -10.68
C LEU A 88 -10.01 1.07 -12.18
N ASN A 89 -10.52 2.10 -12.85
CA ASN A 89 -10.69 2.11 -14.30
C ASN A 89 -9.34 1.94 -15.04
N ASP A 90 -8.30 2.63 -14.60
CA ASP A 90 -6.94 2.48 -15.13
C ASP A 90 -6.44 1.05 -14.96
N LEU A 91 -6.69 0.42 -13.80
CA LEU A 91 -6.32 -0.97 -13.56
C LEU A 91 -7.11 -1.94 -14.46
N ILE A 92 -8.42 -1.71 -14.63
CA ILE A 92 -9.29 -2.52 -15.52
C ILE A 92 -8.78 -2.47 -16.97
N ILE A 93 -8.48 -1.27 -17.48
CA ILE A 93 -7.99 -1.09 -18.86
C ILE A 93 -6.66 -1.83 -19.07
N ARG A 94 -5.76 -1.76 -18.09
CA ARG A 94 -4.45 -2.42 -18.16
C ARG A 94 -4.53 -3.94 -18.06
N THR A 95 -5.53 -4.45 -17.36
CA THR A 95 -5.76 -5.88 -17.14
C THR A 95 -6.85 -6.46 -18.05
N VAL A 96 -7.27 -5.72 -19.09
CA VAL A 96 -8.41 -6.11 -19.94
C VAL A 96 -8.16 -7.45 -20.66
N SER A 97 -6.90 -7.68 -21.08
CA SER A 97 -6.47 -8.93 -21.72
C SER A 97 -6.35 -10.10 -20.74
N GLU A 98 -6.18 -9.80 -19.45
CA GLU A 98 -5.95 -10.78 -18.38
C GLU A 98 -6.91 -10.57 -17.22
N ARG A 99 -8.22 -10.75 -17.48
CA ARG A 99 -9.27 -10.51 -16.47
C ARG A 99 -9.06 -11.28 -15.16
N ARG A 100 -8.41 -12.45 -15.19
CA ARG A 100 -8.04 -13.18 -13.97
C ARG A 100 -6.99 -12.44 -13.15
N LYS A 101 -6.03 -11.77 -13.79
CA LYS A 101 -5.01 -10.96 -13.13
C LYS A 101 -5.65 -9.82 -12.35
N PHE A 102 -6.62 -9.11 -12.94
CA PHE A 102 -7.40 -8.08 -12.25
C PHE A 102 -8.00 -8.58 -10.93
N VAL A 103 -8.70 -9.71 -10.98
CA VAL A 103 -9.35 -10.31 -9.80
C VAL A 103 -8.30 -10.74 -8.77
N ASN A 104 -7.22 -11.38 -9.21
CA ASN A 104 -6.14 -11.81 -8.31
C ASN A 104 -5.48 -10.62 -7.60
N ILE A 105 -5.29 -9.50 -8.30
CA ILE A 105 -4.76 -8.26 -7.72
C ILE A 105 -5.69 -7.74 -6.61
N LEU A 106 -7.00 -7.66 -6.89
CA LEU A 106 -7.96 -7.20 -5.88
C LEU A 106 -8.05 -8.14 -4.67
N LEU A 107 -8.00 -9.45 -4.90
CA LEU A 107 -8.01 -10.45 -3.83
C LEU A 107 -6.72 -10.48 -3.00
N ALA A 108 -5.62 -9.93 -3.52
CA ALA A 108 -4.38 -9.80 -2.79
C ALA A 108 -4.36 -8.58 -1.84
N ILE A 109 -5.27 -7.60 -2.02
CA ILE A 109 -5.31 -6.39 -1.17
C ILE A 109 -5.39 -6.72 0.32
N PRO A 110 -6.29 -7.61 0.80
CA PRO A 110 -6.34 -7.97 2.23
C PRO A 110 -5.05 -8.61 2.74
N GLN A 111 -4.30 -9.29 1.87
CA GLN A 111 -3.03 -9.94 2.23
C GLN A 111 -1.94 -8.91 2.54
N LEU A 112 -2.02 -7.72 1.94
CA LEU A 112 -1.09 -6.62 2.25
C LEU A 112 -1.24 -6.10 3.69
N PHE A 113 -2.35 -6.38 4.37
CA PHE A 113 -2.53 -6.03 5.78
C PHE A 113 -1.99 -7.10 6.73
N ASN A 114 -1.40 -8.18 6.20
CA ASN A 114 -0.81 -9.26 6.97
C ASN A 114 0.66 -9.50 6.57
N PRO A 115 1.63 -9.25 7.48
CA PRO A 115 1.46 -8.86 8.89
C PRO A 115 1.01 -7.42 9.10
N THR A 116 0.48 -7.15 10.30
CA THR A 116 0.02 -5.80 10.68
C THR A 116 1.18 -4.81 10.76
N ALA A 117 0.87 -3.52 10.58
CA ALA A 117 1.85 -2.43 10.71
C ALA A 117 2.60 -2.47 12.05
N THR A 118 1.94 -2.80 13.17
CA THR A 118 2.59 -2.95 14.48
C THR A 118 3.64 -4.06 14.50
N VAL A 119 3.36 -5.20 13.86
CA VAL A 119 4.31 -6.32 13.77
C VAL A 119 5.50 -5.92 12.90
N LEU A 120 5.25 -5.30 11.74
CA LEU A 120 6.31 -4.76 10.88
C LEU A 120 7.18 -3.76 11.64
N HIS A 121 6.57 -2.85 12.39
CA HIS A 121 7.29 -1.85 13.19
C HIS A 121 8.19 -2.52 14.22
N ASN A 122 7.66 -3.46 14.99
CA ASN A 122 8.40 -4.15 16.04
C ASN A 122 9.58 -4.97 15.51
N LEU A 123 9.45 -5.56 14.31
CA LEU A 123 10.48 -6.42 13.73
C LEU A 123 11.53 -5.65 12.93
N LEU A 124 11.14 -4.59 12.22
CA LEU A 124 12.01 -3.89 11.27
C LEU A 124 12.54 -2.57 11.81
N PHE A 125 11.70 -1.79 12.48
CA PHE A 125 12.00 -0.41 12.81
C PHE A 125 12.38 -0.23 14.27
N LYS A 126 11.63 -0.83 15.21
CA LYS A 126 11.91 -0.76 16.65
C LYS A 126 13.36 -1.09 17.03
N PRO A 127 14.05 -2.07 16.41
CA PRO A 127 15.48 -2.31 16.70
C PRO A 127 16.41 -1.16 16.29
N ILE A 128 15.98 -0.29 15.36
CA ILE A 128 16.78 0.79 14.78
C ILE A 128 16.40 2.14 15.39
N ILE A 129 15.10 2.46 15.43
CA ILE A 129 14.57 3.76 15.90
C ILE A 129 14.13 3.74 17.37
N GLY A 130 14.19 2.58 18.03
CA GLY A 130 13.83 2.44 19.43
C GLY A 130 12.33 2.61 19.68
N LEU A 131 11.97 3.51 20.60
CA LEU A 131 10.58 3.78 21.02
C LEU A 131 9.92 4.93 20.24
N VAL A 132 10.58 5.46 19.21
CA VAL A 132 10.03 6.53 18.38
C VAL A 132 8.86 6.00 17.57
N PRO A 133 7.65 6.61 17.64
CA PRO A 133 6.53 6.23 16.80
C PRO A 133 6.88 6.37 15.32
N ILE A 134 6.51 5.37 14.52
CA ILE A 134 6.80 5.38 13.08
C ILE A 134 6.08 6.53 12.36
N GLU A 135 4.94 6.94 12.88
CA GLU A 135 4.17 8.09 12.42
C GLU A 135 5.00 9.37 12.47
N THR A 136 5.79 9.57 13.52
CA THR A 136 6.71 10.71 13.65
C THR A 136 7.80 10.69 12.59
N VAL A 137 8.29 9.51 12.22
CA VAL A 137 9.25 9.36 11.12
C VAL A 137 8.58 9.68 9.78
N ILE A 138 7.39 9.17 9.55
CA ILE A 138 6.60 9.40 8.34
C ILE A 138 6.24 10.88 8.17
N GLU A 139 5.94 11.59 9.25
CA GLU A 139 5.63 13.03 9.24
C GLU A 139 6.83 13.91 8.85
N THR A 140 8.05 13.45 9.09
CA THR A 140 9.28 14.19 8.75
C THR A 140 9.72 14.07 7.30
N ILE A 141 9.07 13.22 6.49
CA ILE A 141 9.42 12.94 5.09
C ILE A 141 8.35 13.50 4.14
#